data_AF-A0A6M8NHW2-F1
#
_entry.id   AF-A0A6M8NHW2-F1
#
_cell.length_a   1.000
_cell.length_b   1.000
_cell.length_c   1.000
_cell.angle_alpha   90.00
_cell.angle_beta   90.00
_cell.angle_gamma   90.00
#
_symmetry.space_group_name_H-M   'P 1'
#
loop_
_entity.id
_entity.type
_entity.pdbx_description
1 polymer ?
#
loop_
_entity_poly.entity_id
_entity_poly.type
_entity_poly.pdbx_seq_one_letter_code
_entity_poly.pdbx_strand_id
1 'polypeptide(L)'
;MISTEDIIKIASFFSIIAHTPGRLRVRVNPKIKDSGGNITIADIENLPNKIEGIISIKINKVIASVTIMYDPKIFSPKLWEDLIKNQNIEELTQLINRLAKEVI
;
A
#
# COMPACT_ATOMS: atom_id res chain seq x y z
N MET A 1 7.12 14.32 -1.70
CA MET A 1 5.87 14.24 -0.92
C MET A 1 4.84 13.53 -1.78
N ILE A 2 4.18 12.49 -1.27
CA ILE A 2 3.17 11.72 -1.99
C ILE A 2 1.83 12.44 -1.86
N SER A 3 1.13 12.64 -2.98
CA SER A 3 -0.19 13.31 -2.99
C SER A 3 -1.31 12.34 -2.59
N THR A 4 -2.39 12.88 -2.02
CA THR A 4 -3.61 12.12 -1.72
C THR A 4 -4.22 11.51 -2.98
N GLU A 5 -4.22 12.25 -4.10
CA GLU A 5 -4.78 11.80 -5.38
C GLU A 5 -4.04 10.57 -5.92
N ASP A 6 -2.70 10.56 -5.81
CA ASP A 6 -1.88 9.40 -6.20
C ASP A 6 -2.21 8.17 -5.35
N ILE A 7 -2.37 8.36 -4.04
CA ILE A 7 -2.74 7.29 -3.11
C ILE A 7 -4.11 6.72 -3.47
N ILE A 8 -5.11 7.56 -3.72
CA ILE A 8 -6.47 7.13 -4.10
C ILE A 8 -6.45 6.39 -5.43
N LYS A 9 -5.77 6.96 -6.43
CA LYS A 9 -5.64 6.35 -7.76
C LYS A 9 -5.02 4.95 -7.65
N ILE A 10 -3.94 4.82 -6.90
CA ILE A 10 -3.26 3.53 -6.68
C ILE A 10 -4.16 2.55 -5.91
N ALA A 11 -4.80 3.01 -4.82
CA ALA A 11 -5.71 2.22 -4.00
C ALA A 11 -6.87 1.62 -4.81
N SER A 12 -7.38 2.36 -5.80
CA SER A 12 -8.50 1.92 -6.67
C SER A 12 -8.20 0.64 -7.47
N PHE A 13 -6.93 0.29 -7.65
CA PHE A 13 -6.54 -0.96 -8.31
C PHE A 13 -6.51 -2.16 -7.36
N PHE A 14 -6.78 -1.97 -6.07
CA PHE A 14 -6.72 -3.03 -5.08
C PHE A 14 -8.09 -3.38 -4.52
N SER A 15 -8.30 -4.66 -4.22
CA SER A 15 -9.46 -5.12 -3.45
C SER A 15 -9.02 -6.09 -2.37
N ILE A 16 -9.61 -5.97 -1.17
CA ILE A 16 -9.27 -6.83 -0.03
C ILE A 16 -9.69 -8.27 -0.34
N ILE A 17 -8.73 -9.19 -0.23
CA ILE A 17 -8.98 -10.64 -0.22
C ILE A 17 -9.16 -11.11 1.23
N ALA A 18 -8.25 -10.69 2.10
CA ALA A 18 -8.25 -11.05 3.52
C ALA A 18 -7.46 -10.01 4.32
N HIS A 19 -7.91 -9.76 5.54
CA HIS A 19 -7.24 -8.81 6.41
C HIS A 19 -7.33 -9.26 7.87
N THR A 20 -6.18 -9.30 8.52
CA THR A 20 -6.04 -9.48 9.97
C THR A 20 -5.05 -8.44 10.47
N PRO A 21 -5.10 -8.01 11.74
CA PRO A 21 -4.09 -7.09 12.28
C PRO A 21 -2.65 -7.57 11.99
N GLY A 22 -1.88 -6.72 11.32
CA GLY A 22 -0.50 -6.97 10.91
C GLY A 22 -0.32 -7.70 9.56
N ARG A 23 -1.41 -8.08 8.89
CA ARG A 23 -1.35 -8.75 7.58
C ARG A 23 -2.55 -8.40 6.69
N LEU A 24 -2.27 -7.73 5.58
CA LEU A 24 -3.24 -7.41 4.54
C LEU A 24 -2.94 -8.21 3.27
N ARG A 25 -3.96 -8.82 2.67
CA ARG A 25 -3.86 -9.43 1.35
C ARG A 25 -4.86 -8.79 0.41
N VAL A 26 -4.37 -8.29 -0.72
CA VAL A 26 -5.18 -7.63 -1.75
C VAL A 26 -5.02 -8.31 -3.10
N ARG A 27 -6.08 -8.27 -3.91
CA ARG A 27 -6.03 -8.55 -5.34
C ARG A 27 -5.63 -7.27 -6.07
N VAL A 28 -4.85 -7.41 -7.12
CA VAL A 28 -4.41 -6.32 -7.98
C VAL A 28 -5.18 -6.38 -9.29
N ASN A 29 -5.77 -5.26 -9.68
CA ASN A 29 -6.36 -5.09 -10.99
C ASN A 29 -5.24 -4.90 -12.03
N PRO A 30 -5.13 -5.75 -13.07
CA PRO A 30 -4.08 -5.65 -14.08
C PRO A 30 -4.03 -4.30 -14.81
N LYS A 31 -5.14 -3.54 -14.84
CA LYS A 31 -5.22 -2.18 -15.39
C LYS A 31 -4.28 -1.18 -14.71
N ILE A 32 -3.69 -1.53 -13.57
CA ILE A 32 -2.63 -0.72 -12.95
C ILE A 32 -1.45 -0.51 -13.90
N LYS A 33 -1.20 -1.41 -14.86
CA LYS A 33 -0.15 -1.24 -15.89
C LYS A 33 -0.45 -0.10 -16.86
N ASP A 34 -1.72 0.18 -17.10
CA ASP A 34 -2.17 1.24 -18.01
C ASP A 34 -2.11 2.62 -17.36
N SER A 35 -1.89 2.67 -16.04
CA SER A 35 -1.86 3.92 -15.26
C SER A 35 -0.59 4.77 -15.46
N GLY A 36 0.35 4.31 -16.32
CA GLY A 36 1.51 5.07 -16.77
C GLY A 36 2.64 5.22 -15.74
N GLY A 37 2.54 4.53 -14.59
CA GLY A 37 3.54 4.62 -13.53
C GLY A 37 4.81 3.81 -13.83
N ASN A 38 5.98 4.43 -13.67
CA ASN A 38 7.30 3.80 -13.72
C ASN A 38 7.62 2.92 -12.48
N ILE A 39 6.61 2.44 -11.76
CA ILE A 39 6.81 1.65 -10.54
C ILE A 39 7.06 0.20 -10.94
N THR A 40 8.27 -0.29 -10.69
CA THR A 40 8.61 -1.69 -10.94
C THR A 40 8.16 -2.58 -9.78
N ILE A 41 8.10 -3.89 -10.02
CA ILE A 41 7.85 -4.88 -8.96
C ILE A 41 8.92 -4.78 -7.87
N ALA A 42 10.18 -4.53 -8.25
CA ALA A 42 11.29 -4.36 -7.31
C ALA A 42 11.09 -3.12 -6.41
N ASP A 43 10.55 -2.03 -6.94
CA ASP A 43 10.23 -0.84 -6.15
C ASP A 43 9.20 -1.14 -5.06
N ILE A 44 8.19 -1.95 -5.39
CA ILE A 44 7.16 -2.39 -4.45
C ILE A 44 7.77 -3.32 -3.39
N GLU A 45 8.57 -4.30 -3.80
CA GLU A 45 9.24 -5.23 -2.86
C GLU A 45 10.22 -4.50 -1.93
N ASN A 46 10.73 -3.34 -2.33
CA ASN A 46 11.63 -2.49 -1.54
C ASN A 46 10.91 -1.50 -0.60
N LEU A 47 9.57 -1.43 -0.61
CA LEU A 47 8.81 -0.57 0.31
C LEU A 47 9.10 -0.77 1.80
N PRO A 48 9.35 -2.00 2.33
CA PRO A 48 9.73 -2.19 3.73
C PRO A 48 10.98 -1.38 4.14
N ASN A 49 11.90 -1.15 3.20
CA ASN A 49 13.10 -0.35 3.46
C ASN A 49 12.82 1.16 3.42
N LYS A 50 11.72 1.58 2.77
CA LYS A 50 11.35 2.99 2.56
C LYS A 50 10.30 3.50 3.55
N ILE A 51 9.47 2.64 4.10
CA ILE A 51 8.33 3.02 4.96
C ILE A 51 8.43 2.30 6.29
N GLU A 52 8.58 3.06 7.37
CA GLU A 52 8.52 2.51 8.72
C GLU A 52 7.15 1.88 9.00
N GLY A 53 7.14 0.69 9.62
CA GLY A 53 5.92 -0.06 9.89
C GLY A 53 5.47 -1.00 8.76
N ILE A 54 6.09 -0.96 7.58
CA ILE A 54 5.96 -2.03 6.58
C ILE A 54 7.08 -3.05 6.80
N ILE A 55 6.71 -4.30 7.09
CA ILE A 55 7.67 -5.36 7.48
C ILE A 55 8.12 -6.15 6.24
N SER A 56 7.16 -6.57 5.40
CA SER A 56 7.48 -7.28 4.16
C SER A 56 6.34 -7.19 3.16
N ILE A 57 6.68 -7.35 1.88
CA ILE A 57 5.71 -7.43 0.79
C ILE A 57 6.00 -8.68 -0.05
N LYS A 58 4.97 -9.45 -0.35
CA LYS A 58 5.03 -10.63 -1.20
C LYS A 58 4.04 -10.53 -2.35
N ILE A 59 4.55 -10.62 -3.56
CA ILE A 59 3.76 -10.50 -4.79
C ILE A 59 3.61 -11.88 -5.43
N ASN A 60 2.37 -12.26 -5.74
CA ASN A 60 2.07 -13.43 -6.56
C ASN A 60 1.49 -12.97 -7.90
N LYS A 61 2.29 -13.12 -8.95
CA LYS A 61 1.93 -12.68 -10.32
C LYS A 61 0.86 -13.56 -10.97
N VAL A 62 0.84 -14.86 -10.65
CA VAL A 62 -0.08 -15.84 -11.27
C VAL A 62 -1.52 -15.53 -10.93
N ILE A 63 -1.79 -15.19 -9.66
CA ILE A 63 -3.14 -14.87 -9.18
C ILE A 63 -3.35 -13.38 -8.92
N ALA A 64 -2.43 -12.54 -9.43
CA ALA A 64 -2.43 -11.08 -9.27
C ALA A 64 -2.75 -10.62 -7.84
N SER A 65 -1.99 -11.09 -6.85
CA SER A 65 -2.22 -10.74 -5.45
C SER A 65 -0.97 -10.25 -4.74
N VAL A 66 -1.13 -9.33 -3.80
CA VAL A 66 -0.06 -8.80 -2.94
C VAL A 66 -0.42 -9.11 -1.50
N THR A 67 0.54 -9.57 -0.72
CA THR A 67 0.45 -9.68 0.74
C THR A 67 1.41 -8.70 1.37
N ILE A 68 0.90 -7.87 2.28
CA ILE A 68 1.64 -6.86 3.01
C ILE A 68 1.63 -7.28 4.49
N MET A 69 2.79 -7.50 5.06
CA MET A 69 2.96 -7.58 6.51
C MET A 69 3.36 -6.21 7.03
N TYR A 70 2.70 -5.77 8.09
CA TYR A 70 2.88 -4.44 8.66
C TYR A 70 2.79 -4.50 10.19
N ASP A 71 3.29 -3.46 10.87
CA ASP A 71 3.11 -3.30 12.31
C ASP A 71 1.74 -2.66 12.59
N PRO A 72 0.79 -3.38 13.24
CA PRO A 72 -0.53 -2.85 13.52
C PRO A 72 -0.56 -1.70 14.54
N LYS A 73 0.55 -1.46 15.26
CA LYS A 73 0.69 -0.31 16.15
C LYS A 73 1.00 0.98 15.39
N ILE A 74 1.65 0.87 14.23
CA ILE A 74 1.99 2.00 13.36
C ILE A 74 0.87 2.24 12.35
N PHE A 75 0.47 1.19 11.64
CA PHE A 75 -0.68 1.22 10.74
C PHE A 75 -1.83 0.46 11.35
N SER A 76 -2.80 1.15 11.93
CA SER A 76 -4.01 0.47 12.42
C SER A 76 -4.70 -0.27 11.25
N PRO A 77 -5.33 -1.44 11.48
CA PRO A 77 -6.06 -2.16 10.43
C PRO A 77 -7.09 -1.25 9.73
N LYS A 78 -7.78 -0.40 10.49
CA LYS A 78 -8.77 0.53 9.95
C LYS A 78 -8.21 1.43 8.85
N LEU A 79 -6.96 1.91 8.97
CA LEU A 79 -6.34 2.77 7.95
C LEU A 79 -6.24 2.10 6.58
N TRP A 80 -5.99 0.79 6.54
CA TRP A 80 -5.95 0.03 5.29
C TRP A 80 -7.33 -0.16 4.67
N GLU A 81 -8.35 -0.36 5.51
CA GLU A 81 -9.73 -0.44 5.04
C GLU A 81 -10.20 0.91 4.50
N ASP A 82 -9.93 1.97 5.25
CA ASP A 82 -10.23 3.36 4.91
C ASP A 82 -9.57 3.71 3.56
N LEU A 83 -8.30 3.35 3.36
CA LEU A 83 -7.60 3.47 2.07
C LEU A 83 -8.38 2.84 0.90
N ILE A 84 -8.76 1.58 1.06
CA ILE A 84 -9.40 0.81 -0.04
C ILE A 84 -10.84 1.26 -0.26
N LYS A 85 -11.52 1.75 0.78
CA LYS A 85 -12.88 2.30 0.71
C LYS A 85 -12.92 3.79 0.33
N ASN A 86 -11.76 4.41 0.13
CA ASN A 86 -11.61 5.84 -0.14
C ASN A 86 -12.23 6.73 0.96
N GLN A 87 -11.97 6.39 2.23
CA GLN A 87 -12.45 7.08 3.42
C GLN A 87 -11.25 7.65 4.19
N ASN A 88 -11.42 8.80 4.85
CA ASN A 88 -10.41 9.40 5.77
C ASN A 88 -8.97 9.48 5.21
N ILE A 89 -8.82 9.71 3.89
CA ILE A 89 -7.52 9.56 3.21
C ILE A 89 -6.51 10.65 3.60
N GLU A 90 -6.97 11.83 4.02
CA GLU A 90 -6.12 12.95 4.45
C GLU A 90 -5.16 12.53 5.58
N GLU A 91 -5.69 11.88 6.62
CA GLU A 91 -4.91 11.41 7.78
C GLU A 91 -3.87 10.36 7.36
N LEU A 92 -4.26 9.47 6.45
CA LEU A 92 -3.38 8.44 5.92
C LEU A 92 -2.25 9.02 5.09
N THR A 93 -2.52 10.00 4.23
CA THR A 93 -1.49 10.67 3.42
C THR A 93 -0.47 11.37 4.32
N GLN A 94 -0.92 12.04 5.38
CA GLN A 94 -0.03 12.68 6.36
C GLN A 94 0.82 11.64 7.10
N LEU A 95 0.22 10.53 7.53
CA LEU A 95 0.92 9.43 8.18
C LEU A 95 2.01 8.83 7.27
N ILE A 96 1.67 8.53 6.01
CA ILE A 96 2.62 7.94 5.05
C ILE A 96 3.79 8.89 4.79
N ASN A 97 3.53 10.18 4.59
CA ASN A 97 4.60 11.15 4.36
C ASN A 97 5.50 11.32 5.60
N ARG A 98 4.97 11.15 6.81
CA ARG A 98 5.77 11.17 8.06
C ARG A 98 6.62 9.91 8.24
N LEU A 99 6.10 8.75 7.84
CA LEU A 99 6.77 7.45 7.96
C LEU A 99 7.68 7.11 6.78
N ALA A 100 7.59 7.89 5.70
CA ALA A 100 8.51 7.83 4.58
C ALA A 100 9.90 8.18 5.12
N LYS A 101 10.77 7.18 5.19
CA LYS A 101 12.16 7.38 5.61
C LYS A 101 12.80 8.29 4.56
N GLU A 102 13.44 9.37 5.00
CA GLU A 102 14.19 10.23 4.09
C GLU A 102 15.14 9.37 3.26
N VAL A 103 15.05 9.50 1.94
CA VAL A 103 16.02 8.91 1.03
C VAL A 103 17.25 9.82 1.13
N ILE A 104 18.22 9.42 1.97
CA ILE A 104 19.59 9.96 1.93
C ILE A 104 20.29 9.40 0.69
#